data_AF-A0A936KEJ5-F1
#
_entry.id   AF-A0A936KEJ5-F1
#
_cell.length_a   1.000
_cell.length_b   1.000
_cell.length_c   1.000
_cell.angle_alpha   90.00
_cell.angle_beta   90.00
_cell.angle_gamma   90.00
#
_symmetry.space_group_name_H-M   'P 1'
#
loop_
_entity.id
_entity.type
_entity.pdbx_description
1 polymer ?
#
loop_
_entity_poly.entity_id
_entity_poly.type
_entity_poly.pdbx_seq_one_letter_code
_entity_poly.pdbx_strand_id
1 'polypeptide(L)'
;MILVHTIAHLLIKQLGLECGYSSNSLRERLYFAEHDDGSGYAGVLIYTASTSADGTLGGLVGQGDPKRLEAIIRGALQSARWCSSDPLCGESRGQGADALNLAACHACALVAETSCEKRNLFLDRGLVTGTLDDRSAAFFVDALDQLD
;
A
#
# COMPACT_ATOMS: atom_id res chain seq x y z
N MET A 1 5.78 11.43 0.72
CA MET A 1 4.64 11.05 -0.16
C MET A 1 4.71 9.58 -0.61
N ILE A 2 5.75 9.16 -1.34
CA ILE A 2 5.84 7.83 -2.00
C ILE A 2 5.60 6.65 -1.05
N LEU A 3 6.23 6.67 0.14
CA LEU A 3 6.06 5.61 1.14
C LEU A 3 4.58 5.46 1.56
N VAL A 4 3.93 6.55 1.98
CA VAL A 4 2.53 6.50 2.45
C VAL A 4 1.58 6.09 1.34
N HIS A 5 1.80 6.59 0.13
CA HIS A 5 1.04 6.18 -1.05
C HIS A 5 1.20 4.67 -1.33
N THR A 6 2.44 4.17 -1.26
CA THR A 6 2.71 2.74 -1.48
C THR A 6 2.06 1.88 -0.39
N ILE A 7 2.18 2.26 0.88
CA ILE A 7 1.53 1.55 1.99
C ILE A 7 0.01 1.54 1.81
N ALA A 8 -0.58 2.66 1.41
CA ALA A 8 -2.01 2.75 1.18
C ALA A 8 -2.50 1.73 0.13
N HIS A 9 -1.74 1.57 -0.96
CA HIS A 9 -2.02 0.54 -1.96
C HIS A 9 -1.89 -0.88 -1.42
N LEU A 10 -0.82 -1.17 -0.66
CA LEU A 10 -0.63 -2.48 -0.04
C LEU A 10 -1.76 -2.82 0.94
N LEU A 11 -2.21 -1.83 1.72
CA LEU A 11 -3.35 -1.96 2.62
C LEU A 11 -4.67 -2.15 1.87
N ILE A 12 -4.92 -1.42 0.77
CA ILE A 12 -6.12 -1.63 -0.07
C ILE A 12 -6.16 -3.06 -0.60
N LYS A 13 -5.01 -3.59 -1.07
CA LYS A 13 -4.94 -4.98 -1.55
C LYS A 13 -5.21 -5.98 -0.44
N GLN A 14 -4.60 -5.81 0.74
CA GLN A 14 -4.84 -6.71 1.87
C GLN A 14 -6.28 -6.63 2.38
N LEU A 15 -6.84 -5.42 2.51
CA LEU A 15 -8.24 -5.21 2.90
C LEU A 15 -9.22 -5.85 1.91
N GLY A 16 -8.92 -5.83 0.61
CA GLY A 16 -9.71 -6.51 -0.40
C GLY A 16 -9.76 -8.03 -0.19
N LEU A 17 -8.64 -8.64 0.21
CA LEU A 17 -8.56 -10.07 0.52
C LEU A 17 -9.37 -10.43 1.78
N GLU A 18 -9.31 -9.58 2.80
CA GLU A 18 -9.87 -9.87 4.14
C GLU A 18 -11.35 -9.53 4.27
N CYS A 19 -11.80 -8.47 3.59
CA CYS A 19 -13.18 -8.00 3.69
C CYS A 19 -14.11 -8.58 2.61
N GLY A 20 -13.57 -9.31 1.63
CA GLY A 20 -14.33 -9.76 0.45
C GLY A 20 -14.81 -8.63 -0.46
N TYR A 21 -14.39 -7.39 -0.20
CA TYR A 21 -14.61 -6.28 -1.11
C TYR A 21 -13.75 -6.46 -2.35
N SER A 22 -14.32 -6.20 -3.52
CA SER A 22 -13.49 -5.98 -4.69
C SER A 22 -12.55 -4.80 -4.42
N SER A 23 -11.27 -4.95 -4.75
CA SER A 23 -10.26 -3.91 -4.56
C SER A 23 -10.59 -2.60 -5.29
N ASN A 24 -11.52 -2.63 -6.25
CA ASN A 24 -12.04 -1.46 -6.96
C ASN A 24 -13.03 -0.60 -6.15
N SER A 25 -13.55 -1.12 -5.03
CA SER A 25 -14.56 -0.46 -4.21
C SER A 25 -13.95 0.40 -3.11
N LEU A 26 -12.69 0.09 -2.74
CA LEU A 26 -11.89 0.86 -1.80
C LEU A 26 -11.15 1.97 -2.55
N ARG A 27 -11.06 3.14 -1.92
CA ARG A 27 -10.29 4.29 -2.41
C ARG A 27 -9.40 4.81 -1.30
N GLU A 28 -8.30 5.43 -1.70
CA GLU A 28 -7.43 6.18 -0.81
C GLU A 28 -7.61 7.70 -0.97
N ARG A 29 -7.32 8.41 0.11
CA ARG A 29 -7.01 9.84 0.09
C ARG A 29 -5.78 10.09 0.94
N LEU A 30 -4.83 10.84 0.41
CA LEU A 30 -3.56 11.09 1.07
C LEU A 30 -3.55 12.47 1.73
N TYR A 31 -3.02 12.54 2.95
CA TYR A 31 -2.88 13.76 3.72
C TYR A 31 -1.42 14.00 4.04
N PHE A 32 -0.96 15.22 3.80
CA PHE A 32 0.38 15.67 4.15
C PHE A 32 0.28 17.09 4.68
N ALA A 33 1.00 17.38 5.76
CA ALA A 33 1.27 18.76 6.14
C ALA A 33 2.66 18.87 6.74
N GLU A 34 3.25 20.03 6.52
CA GLU A 34 4.53 20.43 7.08
C GLU A 34 4.26 21.61 8.03
N HIS A 35 4.98 21.64 9.14
CA HIS A 35 4.98 22.73 10.10
C HIS A 35 6.26 23.56 9.93
N ASP A 36 6.19 24.82 10.39
CA ASP A 36 7.30 25.78 10.28
C ASP A 36 8.58 25.33 11.03
N ASP A 37 8.46 24.41 11.99
CA ASP A 37 9.59 23.84 12.75
C ASP A 37 10.29 22.68 12.02
N GLY A 38 9.88 22.37 10.79
CA GLY A 38 10.41 21.26 9.98
C GLY A 38 9.82 19.90 10.34
N SER A 39 8.91 19.82 11.32
CA SER A 39 8.11 18.62 11.53
C SER A 39 7.00 18.50 10.49
N GLY A 40 6.49 17.29 10.27
CA GLY A 40 5.37 17.07 9.37
C GLY A 40 4.61 15.83 9.74
N TYR A 41 3.39 15.71 9.23
CA TYR A 41 2.59 14.50 9.33
C TYR A 41 2.15 14.02 7.97
N ALA A 42 2.00 12.71 7.87
CA ALA A 42 1.43 12.06 6.71
C ALA A 42 0.39 11.05 7.18
N GLY A 43 -0.72 10.97 6.44
CA GLY A 43 -1.82 10.06 6.75
C GLY A 43 -2.50 9.57 5.50
N VAL A 44 -3.21 8.46 5.63
CA VAL A 44 -4.07 7.89 4.61
C VAL A 44 -5.46 7.68 5.18
N LEU A 45 -6.47 8.04 4.41
CA LEU A 45 -7.85 7.58 4.63
C LEU A 45 -8.18 6.54 3.57
N ILE A 46 -8.51 5.32 4.00
CA ILE A 46 -9.06 4.28 3.13
C ILE A 46 -10.57 4.23 3.38
N TYR A 47 -11.35 4.37 2.31
CA TYR A 47 -12.81 4.43 2.40
C TYR A 47 -13.45 3.67 1.25
N THR A 48 -14.69 3.21 1.44
CA THR A 48 -15.49 2.68 0.34
C THR A 48 -16.22 3.81 -0.36
N ALA A 49 -16.19 3.81 -1.70
CA ALA A 49 -16.90 4.78 -2.52
C ALA A 49 -17.94 4.11 -3.44
N SER A 50 -18.22 2.82 -3.22
CA SER A 50 -19.21 2.08 -3.97
C SER A 50 -20.61 2.36 -3.44
N THR A 51 -21.54 2.68 -4.36
CA THR A 51 -22.97 2.72 -4.08
C THR A 51 -23.63 1.34 -4.22
N SER A 52 -22.93 0.36 -4.81
CA SER A 52 -23.41 -0.99 -5.05
C SER A 52 -23.04 -1.94 -3.91
N ALA A 53 -23.96 -2.86 -3.64
CA ALA A 53 -24.07 -3.74 -2.47
C ALA A 53 -22.97 -4.82 -2.32
N ASP A 54 -21.75 -4.59 -2.83
CA ASP A 54 -20.64 -5.56 -2.80
C ASP A 54 -20.04 -5.75 -1.39
N GLY A 55 -20.62 -5.13 -0.36
CA GLY A 55 -20.35 -5.45 1.03
C GLY A 55 -21.03 -4.49 2.01
N THR A 56 -21.38 -4.97 3.20
CA THR A 56 -21.87 -4.09 4.28
C THR A 56 -20.70 -3.29 4.84
N LEU A 57 -20.86 -1.98 5.05
CA LEU A 57 -19.86 -1.11 5.69
C LEU A 57 -19.26 -1.71 6.97
N GLY A 58 -20.02 -2.59 7.66
CA GLY A 58 -19.57 -3.34 8.83
C GLY A 58 -18.33 -4.22 8.60
N GLY A 59 -18.11 -4.75 7.39
CA GLY A 59 -16.92 -5.54 7.07
C GLY A 59 -15.63 -4.72 7.12
N LEU A 60 -15.66 -3.50 6.58
CA LEU A 60 -14.52 -2.57 6.61
C LEU A 60 -14.37 -1.91 7.99
N VAL A 61 -15.47 -1.45 8.58
CA VAL A 61 -15.46 -0.83 9.93
C VAL A 61 -14.93 -1.82 10.97
N GLY A 62 -15.27 -3.11 10.85
CA GLY A 62 -14.76 -4.16 11.72
C GLY A 62 -13.24 -4.30 11.69
N GLN A 63 -12.58 -3.99 10.56
CA GLN A 63 -11.11 -4.00 10.48
C GLN A 63 -10.45 -2.84 11.23
N GLY A 64 -11.22 -1.87 11.73
CA GLY A 64 -10.73 -0.81 12.61
C GLY A 64 -10.40 -1.28 14.04
N ASP A 65 -10.80 -2.50 14.43
CA ASP A 65 -10.37 -3.09 15.70
C ASP A 65 -8.82 -3.22 15.71
N PRO A 66 -8.12 -2.80 16.78
CA PRO A 66 -6.65 -2.78 16.80
C PRO A 66 -5.99 -4.11 16.45
N LYS A 67 -6.54 -5.25 16.89
CA LYS A 67 -5.94 -6.57 16.61
C LYS A 67 -6.13 -6.97 15.15
N ARG A 68 -7.30 -6.64 14.59
CA ARG A 68 -7.58 -6.88 13.16
C ARG A 68 -6.72 -5.98 12.29
N LEU A 69 -6.64 -4.69 12.63
CA LEU A 69 -5.80 -3.73 11.91
C LEU A 69 -4.32 -4.16 11.92
N GLU A 70 -3.81 -4.62 13.06
CA GLU A 70 -2.46 -5.18 13.13
C GLU A 70 -2.28 -6.36 12.16
N ALA A 71 -3.24 -7.29 12.13
CA ALA A 71 -3.21 -8.41 11.19
C ALA A 71 -3.24 -7.95 9.72
N ILE A 72 -4.04 -6.93 9.38
CA ILE A 72 -4.04 -6.32 8.04
C ILE A 72 -2.67 -5.74 7.71
N ILE A 73 -2.06 -4.98 8.62
CA ILE A 73 -0.75 -4.36 8.38
C ILE A 73 0.31 -5.46 8.17
N ARG A 74 0.36 -6.47 9.05
CA ARG A 74 1.29 -7.59 8.92
C ARG A 74 1.09 -8.36 7.62
N GLY A 75 -0.16 -8.63 7.22
CA GLY A 75 -0.48 -9.29 5.96
C GLY A 75 -0.05 -8.47 4.74
N ALA A 76 -0.24 -7.15 4.78
CA ALA A 76 0.20 -6.25 3.73
C ALA A 76 1.73 -6.22 3.60
N LEU A 77 2.46 -6.15 4.73
CA LEU A 77 3.92 -6.21 4.76
C LEU A 77 4.43 -7.56 4.23
N GLN A 78 3.84 -8.67 4.67
CA GLN A 78 4.23 -10.01 4.23
C GLN A 78 3.99 -10.21 2.72
N SER A 79 2.84 -9.77 2.22
CA SER A 79 2.50 -9.83 0.80
C SER A 79 3.43 -8.97 -0.05
N ALA A 80 3.83 -7.80 0.45
CA ALA A 80 4.70 -6.88 -0.26
C ALA A 80 6.11 -7.44 -0.53
N ARG A 81 6.58 -8.43 0.25
CA ARG A 81 7.89 -9.08 0.07
C ARG A 81 8.00 -9.84 -1.25
N TRP A 82 6.87 -10.22 -1.85
CA TRP A 82 6.85 -11.11 -3.01
C TRP A 82 6.20 -10.42 -4.22
N CYS A 83 6.87 -10.50 -5.37
CA CYS A 83 6.29 -10.15 -6.66
C CYS A 83 6.63 -11.23 -7.68
N SER A 84 5.63 -11.73 -8.39
CA SER A 84 5.83 -12.71 -9.46
C SER A 84 6.62 -12.15 -10.65
N SER A 85 6.79 -10.83 -10.72
CA SER A 85 7.59 -10.15 -11.74
C SER A 85 9.00 -9.81 -11.28
N ASP A 86 9.44 -10.27 -10.11
CA ASP A 86 10.83 -10.15 -9.71
C ASP A 86 11.74 -11.07 -10.54
N PRO A 87 12.98 -10.65 -10.85
CA PRO A 87 13.65 -9.43 -10.38
C PRO A 87 13.31 -8.15 -11.17
N LEU A 88 12.65 -8.27 -12.34
CA LEU A 88 12.38 -7.13 -13.24
C LEU A 88 11.60 -6.01 -12.57
N CYS A 89 10.66 -6.36 -11.67
CA CYS A 89 9.92 -5.37 -10.90
C CYS A 89 10.81 -4.72 -9.83
N GLY A 90 11.44 -5.51 -8.96
CA GLY A 90 12.29 -5.02 -7.87
C GLY A 90 13.50 -4.18 -8.30
N GLU A 91 14.09 -4.46 -9.47
CA GLU A 91 15.26 -3.75 -9.99
C GLU A 91 14.90 -2.59 -10.93
N SER A 92 13.62 -2.33 -11.15
CA SER A 92 13.17 -1.30 -12.07
C SER A 92 13.60 0.10 -11.61
N ARG A 93 14.25 0.84 -12.51
CA ARG A 93 14.61 2.26 -12.33
C ARG A 93 13.53 3.21 -12.87
N GLY A 94 12.40 2.68 -13.32
CA GLY A 94 11.33 3.42 -13.97
C GLY A 94 10.42 2.49 -14.76
N GLN A 95 9.16 2.38 -14.35
CA GLN A 95 8.12 1.62 -15.04
C GLN A 95 6.74 2.26 -14.86
N GLY A 96 5.74 1.71 -15.53
CA GLY A 96 4.38 2.26 -15.55
C GLY A 96 4.28 3.53 -16.39
N ALA A 97 3.22 4.29 -16.16
CA ALA A 97 3.00 5.56 -16.85
C ALA A 97 4.11 6.56 -16.51
N ASP A 98 4.63 7.21 -17.55
CA ASP A 98 5.72 8.20 -17.49
C ASP A 98 7.01 7.71 -16.80
N ALA A 99 7.18 6.40 -16.63
CA ALA A 99 8.29 5.78 -15.89
C ALA A 99 8.43 6.28 -14.43
N LEU A 100 7.33 6.68 -13.80
CA LEU A 100 7.33 7.29 -12.45
C LEU A 100 7.24 6.29 -11.29
N ASN A 101 7.19 4.98 -11.57
CA ASN A 101 7.22 3.94 -10.55
C ASN A 101 8.56 3.22 -10.53
N LEU A 102 9.01 2.83 -9.34
CA LEU A 102 10.18 1.96 -9.14
C LEU A 102 9.70 0.52 -8.94
N ALA A 103 9.87 -0.10 -7.77
CA ALA A 103 9.43 -1.47 -7.52
C ALA A 103 7.90 -1.58 -7.33
N ALA A 104 7.12 -1.29 -8.38
CA ALA A 104 5.66 -1.33 -8.35
C ALA A 104 5.07 -1.74 -9.70
N CYS A 105 4.29 -2.82 -9.71
CA CYS A 105 3.54 -3.32 -10.86
C CYS A 105 2.17 -3.89 -10.43
N HIS A 106 1.37 -4.38 -11.37
CA HIS A 106 0.04 -4.96 -11.09
C HIS A 106 0.09 -6.15 -10.11
N ALA A 107 1.15 -6.95 -10.14
CA ALA A 107 1.29 -8.08 -9.23
C ALA A 107 1.44 -7.63 -7.77
N CYS A 108 2.26 -6.61 -7.49
CA CYS A 108 2.60 -6.22 -6.12
C CYS A 108 1.83 -4.99 -5.60
N ALA A 109 1.88 -3.85 -6.29
CA ALA A 109 1.52 -2.56 -5.69
C ALA A 109 0.46 -1.74 -6.43
N LEU A 110 0.19 -1.98 -7.73
CA LEU A 110 -0.87 -1.22 -8.40
C LEU A 110 -2.25 -1.70 -7.95
N VAL A 111 -3.18 -0.75 -7.83
CA VAL A 111 -4.61 -0.96 -7.54
C VAL A 111 -5.47 -0.48 -8.72
N ALA A 112 -6.80 -0.53 -8.62
CA ALA A 112 -7.66 0.05 -9.64
C ALA A 112 -7.38 1.57 -9.77
N GLU A 113 -7.27 2.10 -10.98
CA GLU A 113 -6.94 3.52 -11.18
C GLU A 113 -7.97 4.46 -10.52
N THR A 114 -9.24 4.05 -10.46
CA THR A 114 -10.33 4.78 -9.79
C THR A 114 -10.23 4.79 -8.27
N SER A 115 -9.35 3.96 -7.69
CA SER A 115 -9.08 3.85 -6.26
C SER A 115 -7.95 4.73 -5.78
N CYS A 116 -7.05 5.13 -6.69
CA CYS A 116 -5.82 5.86 -6.37
C CYS A 116 -5.96 7.34 -6.73
N GLU A 117 -5.69 8.23 -5.77
CA GLU A 117 -5.72 9.69 -6.01
C GLU A 117 -4.67 10.14 -7.03
N LYS A 118 -3.53 9.42 -7.10
CA LYS A 118 -2.39 9.72 -7.98
C LYS A 118 -2.37 8.88 -9.26
N ARG A 119 -3.44 8.15 -9.58
CA ARG A 119 -3.56 7.29 -10.79
C ARG A 119 -2.41 6.29 -10.94
N ASN A 120 -2.05 5.60 -9.86
CA ASN A 120 -0.96 4.62 -9.81
C ASN A 120 0.44 5.17 -10.18
N LEU A 121 0.70 6.46 -9.95
CA LEU A 121 2.01 7.09 -10.14
C LEU A 121 2.76 7.28 -8.81
N PHE A 122 4.09 7.26 -8.84
CA PHE A 122 4.93 7.45 -7.65
C PHE A 122 4.74 6.36 -6.59
N LEU A 123 5.01 5.12 -6.99
CA LEU A 123 4.96 3.94 -6.14
C LEU A 123 6.30 3.21 -6.10
N ASP A 124 6.65 2.71 -4.93
CA ASP A 124 7.86 1.91 -4.72
C ASP A 124 7.75 1.03 -3.47
N ARG A 125 7.51 -0.28 -3.64
CA ARG A 125 7.48 -1.21 -2.50
C ARG A 125 8.86 -1.45 -1.90
N GLY A 126 9.94 -1.04 -2.58
CA GLY A 126 11.29 -1.08 -2.04
C GLY A 126 11.42 -0.23 -0.76
N LEU A 127 10.68 0.88 -0.66
CA LEU A 127 10.62 1.68 0.56
C LEU A 127 9.98 0.93 1.74
N VAL A 128 9.13 -0.06 1.47
CA VAL A 128 8.41 -0.84 2.48
C VAL A 128 9.19 -2.08 2.88
N THR A 129 9.79 -2.77 1.91
CA THR A 129 10.39 -4.12 2.07
C THR A 129 11.89 -4.19 1.86
N GLY A 130 12.51 -3.06 1.51
CA GLY A 130 13.91 -3.00 1.09
C GLY A 130 14.07 -3.41 -0.37
N THR A 131 15.29 -3.33 -0.87
CA THR A 131 15.62 -3.78 -2.23
C THR A 131 16.06 -5.25 -2.21
N LEU A 132 16.28 -5.84 -3.39
CA LEU A 132 16.85 -7.18 -3.49
C LEU A 132 18.28 -7.25 -2.92
N ASP A 133 19.02 -6.15 -3.01
CA ASP A 133 20.41 -6.06 -2.54
C ASP A 133 20.54 -5.63 -1.08
N ASP A 134 19.59 -4.83 -0.58
CA ASP A 134 19.62 -4.25 0.76
C ASP A 134 18.23 -4.21 1.41
N ARG A 135 17.98 -5.17 2.29
CA ARG A 135 16.75 -5.21 3.11
C ARG A 135 16.73 -4.15 4.21
N SER A 136 17.89 -3.64 4.64
CA SER A 136 17.97 -2.63 5.71
C SER A 136 17.46 -1.26 5.27
N ALA A 137 17.34 -1.04 3.95
CA ALA A 137 16.71 0.15 3.38
C ALA A 137 15.18 0.21 3.59
N ALA A 138 14.55 -0.87 4.08
CA ALA A 138 13.12 -0.92 4.38
C ALA A 138 12.74 0.03 5.53
N PHE A 139 11.69 0.81 5.35
CA PHE A 139 11.17 1.66 6.43
C PHE A 139 10.66 0.83 7.64
N PHE A 140 10.12 -0.38 7.39
CA PHE A 140 9.56 -1.26 8.42
C PHE A 140 10.47 -2.46 8.74
N VAL A 141 11.80 -2.31 8.67
CA VAL A 141 12.74 -3.42 8.88
C VAL A 141 12.48 -4.20 10.18
N ASP A 142 12.32 -3.50 11.31
CA ASP A 142 12.06 -4.15 12.61
C ASP A 142 10.74 -4.95 12.64
N ALA A 143 9.72 -4.48 11.92
CA ALA A 143 8.44 -5.15 11.86
C ALA A 143 8.48 -6.35 10.91
N LEU A 144 9.27 -6.27 9.83
CA LEU A 144 9.49 -7.38 8.89
C LEU A 144 10.28 -8.51 9.54
N ASP A 145 11.29 -8.20 10.35
CA ASP A 145 12.09 -9.19 11.07
C ASP A 145 11.26 -9.98 12.11
N GLN A 146 10.18 -9.38 12.61
CA GLN A 146 9.23 -10.05 13.51
C GLN A 146 8.22 -10.96 12.78
N LEU A 147 8.21 -10.98 11.44
CA LEU A 147 7.34 -11.85 10.63
C LEU A 147 8.01 -13.16 10.22
N ASP A 148 9.33 -13.28 10.43
CA ASP A 148 10.13 -14.48 10.18
C ASP A 148 10.23 -15.36 11.45
#